data_AF-A0AAQ4FN68-F1
#
_entry.id   AF-A0AAQ4FN68-F1
#
_cell.length_a   1.000
_cell.length_b   1.000
_cell.length_c   1.000
_cell.angle_alpha   90.00
_cell.angle_beta   90.00
_cell.angle_gamma   90.00
#
_symmetry.space_group_name_H-M   'P 1'
#
loop_
_entity.id
_entity.type
_entity.pdbx_description
1 polymer ?
#
loop_
_entity_poly.entity_id
_entity_poly.type
_entity_poly.pdbx_seq_one_letter_code
_entity_poly.pdbx_strand_id
1 'polypeptide(L)'
;MDLRPAPIPGYLNRRSGFETQRPWHYATMPGRRPYRQVIDGVPRCPMVDPDIFRKSLSFRAANGDVVLHTYPKSGSHWIQYITQLILNSGERISTYSEFTQNFRAIEYTDCTNWNSDLPLRLFLTHQPLQRETMNKAAKYIYTARNPWDVCASQYRMTTELTIGQFQDGTFEEFFDPFIEGDLGYGNYFDHVASGYALKNESNVFFVTYEELKKDIRDVVLRLGHFLGEGYGRALESDHQMLQNVMEWSKAENMRKVIVFDLKGNQVSEWDDLFKRNKLQSKYGVDGDKSKQYRKKAIRHHSWNSGRTYEQRQSLYPACLSKTRKGHQKRHPGALSMLDVNTDLYRPGNTSNAGSETIPPSH
;
A
#
# COMPACT_ATOMS: atom_id res chain seq x y z
N MET A 1 13.79 -45.72 17.93
CA MET A 1 13.99 -44.68 16.91
C MET A 1 12.62 -44.28 16.42
N ASP A 2 12.11 -43.15 16.88
CA ASP A 2 11.03 -42.39 16.24
C ASP A 2 10.97 -41.02 16.94
N LEU A 3 11.68 -40.03 16.41
CA LEU A 3 11.71 -38.67 16.95
C LEU A 3 10.71 -37.81 16.19
N ARG A 4 9.49 -37.70 16.71
CA ARG A 4 8.54 -36.65 16.30
C ARG A 4 8.84 -35.38 17.10
N PRO A 5 8.88 -34.19 16.48
CA PRO A 5 9.09 -32.94 17.20
C PRO A 5 7.85 -32.59 18.06
N ALA A 6 8.11 -32.07 19.25
CA ALA A 6 7.12 -31.66 20.24
C ALA A 6 6.31 -30.42 19.78
N PRO A 7 5.04 -30.28 20.21
CA PRO A 7 4.18 -29.15 19.83
C PRO A 7 4.59 -27.83 20.49
N ILE A 8 4.54 -26.74 19.72
CA ILE A 8 4.78 -25.36 20.16
C ILE A 8 3.59 -24.87 21.01
N PRO A 9 3.80 -24.28 22.21
CA PRO A 9 2.70 -23.73 23.02
C PRO A 9 2.20 -22.40 22.45
N GLY A 10 0.90 -22.29 22.16
CA GLY A 10 0.33 -21.01 21.72
C GLY A 10 -1.07 -21.02 21.10
N TYR A 11 -1.78 -22.15 21.06
CA TYR A 11 -3.21 -22.18 20.68
C TYR A 11 -3.96 -23.14 21.60
N LEU A 12 -4.50 -22.62 22.70
CA LEU A 12 -5.46 -23.36 23.52
C LEU A 12 -6.86 -23.19 22.94
N ASN A 13 -7.31 -24.24 22.27
CA ASN A 13 -8.68 -24.47 21.88
C ASN A 13 -9.49 -24.82 23.14
N ARG A 14 -10.23 -23.86 23.72
CA ARG A 14 -11.28 -24.16 24.71
C ARG A 14 -12.63 -24.24 24.02
N ARG A 15 -13.13 -25.47 23.84
CA ARG A 15 -14.56 -25.76 23.72
C ARG A 15 -15.05 -26.33 25.05
N SER A 16 -15.96 -25.63 25.72
CA SER A 16 -17.14 -26.19 26.41
C SER A 16 -17.99 -25.04 26.93
N GLY A 17 -19.30 -25.21 26.81
CA GLY A 17 -20.29 -24.15 26.62
C GLY A 17 -20.53 -23.22 27.81
N PHE A 18 -21.04 -22.03 27.51
CA PHE A 18 -22.32 -21.53 28.00
C PHE A 18 -22.79 -20.39 27.08
N GLU A 19 -24.09 -20.42 26.78
CA GLU A 19 -24.95 -19.33 26.27
C GLU A 19 -24.76 -18.76 24.85
N THR A 20 -25.66 -19.23 24.00
CA THR A 20 -26.34 -18.53 22.90
C THR A 20 -26.08 -17.02 22.79
N GLN A 21 -25.38 -16.68 21.70
CA GLN A 21 -25.64 -15.56 20.79
C GLN A 21 -26.27 -14.29 21.39
N ARG A 22 -25.46 -13.23 21.52
CA ARG A 22 -25.93 -11.87 21.21
C ARG A 22 -25.26 -11.42 19.91
N PRO A 23 -26.02 -11.17 18.83
CA PRO A 23 -25.46 -10.66 17.59
C PRO A 23 -24.94 -9.24 17.84
N TRP A 24 -23.77 -8.92 17.29
CA TRP A 24 -23.37 -7.53 17.10
C TRP A 24 -24.35 -6.89 16.11
N HIS A 25 -25.45 -6.34 16.61
CA HIS A 25 -26.36 -5.52 15.82
C HIS A 25 -25.73 -4.14 15.58
N TYR A 26 -24.83 -4.07 14.60
CA TYR A 26 -24.95 -3.00 13.62
C TYR A 26 -25.76 -3.61 12.49
N ALA A 27 -27.06 -3.36 12.47
CA ALA A 27 -27.85 -3.57 11.28
C ALA A 27 -27.40 -2.51 10.25
N THR A 28 -26.25 -2.75 9.61
CA THR A 28 -25.99 -2.13 8.32
C THR A 28 -27.03 -2.71 7.38
N MET A 29 -27.84 -1.84 6.77
CA MET A 29 -28.68 -2.19 5.61
C MET A 29 -27.87 -3.10 4.66
N PRO A 30 -28.47 -4.07 3.97
CA PRO A 30 -27.77 -4.90 3.00
C PRO A 30 -27.39 -4.04 1.78
N GLY A 31 -26.37 -3.21 1.95
CA GLY A 31 -25.75 -2.42 0.91
C GLY A 31 -24.83 -3.32 0.10
N ARG A 32 -24.81 -3.08 -1.21
CA ARG A 32 -23.92 -3.75 -2.14
C ARG A 32 -22.47 -3.55 -1.69
N ARG A 33 -21.65 -4.62 -1.72
CA ARG A 33 -20.22 -4.57 -1.37
C ARG A 33 -19.36 -5.06 -2.53
N PRO A 34 -18.12 -4.57 -2.67
CA PRO A 34 -17.16 -5.17 -3.58
C PRO A 34 -16.94 -6.65 -3.25
N TYR A 35 -16.85 -7.48 -4.28
CA TYR A 35 -16.48 -8.88 -4.14
C TYR A 35 -15.10 -9.00 -3.51
N ARG A 36 -14.99 -10.00 -2.64
CA ARG A 36 -13.80 -10.46 -1.94
C ARG A 36 -13.95 -11.95 -1.75
N GLN A 37 -12.86 -12.68 -1.91
CA GLN A 37 -12.88 -14.12 -1.63
C GLN A 37 -12.70 -14.37 -0.14
N VAL A 38 -13.10 -15.54 0.34
CA VAL A 38 -12.86 -15.96 1.73
C VAL A 38 -11.84 -17.08 1.73
N ILE A 39 -10.71 -16.86 2.39
CA ILE A 39 -9.66 -17.87 2.59
C ILE A 39 -9.55 -18.09 4.09
N ASP A 40 -9.77 -19.34 4.53
CA ASP A 40 -9.70 -19.77 5.93
C ASP A 40 -10.58 -18.92 6.87
N GLY A 41 -11.79 -18.57 6.39
CA GLY A 41 -12.78 -17.79 7.14
C GLY A 41 -12.51 -16.28 7.16
N VAL A 42 -11.45 -15.79 6.52
CA VAL A 42 -11.09 -14.38 6.48
C VAL A 42 -11.30 -13.80 5.08
N PRO A 43 -11.95 -12.63 4.93
CA PRO A 43 -12.02 -11.95 3.65
C PRO A 43 -10.64 -11.55 3.14
N ARG A 44 -10.33 -11.91 1.88
CA ARG A 44 -9.07 -11.63 1.19
C ARG A 44 -9.30 -11.01 -0.18
N CYS A 45 -8.27 -10.33 -0.68
CA CYS A 45 -8.22 -9.75 -2.00
C CYS A 45 -8.66 -10.78 -3.05
N PRO A 46 -9.60 -10.45 -3.96
CA PRO A 46 -10.01 -11.37 -5.02
C PRO A 46 -8.87 -11.86 -5.92
N MET A 47 -7.76 -11.11 -5.98
CA MET A 47 -6.64 -11.42 -6.87
C MET A 47 -5.70 -12.50 -6.32
N VAL A 48 -5.67 -12.74 -5.00
CA VAL A 48 -4.70 -13.71 -4.45
C VAL A 48 -5.09 -15.14 -4.78
N ASP A 49 -4.11 -15.99 -5.04
CA ASP A 49 -4.33 -17.43 -5.08
C ASP A 49 -4.36 -17.98 -3.65
N PRO A 50 -5.34 -18.82 -3.26
CA PRO A 50 -5.43 -19.33 -1.89
C PRO A 50 -4.19 -20.08 -1.40
N ASP A 51 -3.54 -20.86 -2.26
CA ASP A 51 -2.40 -21.68 -1.85
C ASP A 51 -1.12 -20.84 -1.78
N ILE A 52 -0.93 -19.92 -2.74
CA ILE A 52 0.14 -18.92 -2.66
C ILE A 52 -0.03 -18.05 -1.41
N PHE A 53 -1.27 -17.58 -1.14
CA PHE A 53 -1.56 -16.78 0.04
C PHE A 53 -1.22 -17.52 1.33
N ARG A 54 -1.62 -18.79 1.48
CA ARG A 54 -1.29 -19.59 2.67
C ARG A 54 0.22 -19.78 2.82
N LYS A 55 0.93 -20.07 1.73
CA LYS A 55 2.39 -20.17 1.71
C LYS A 55 3.05 -18.86 2.14
N SER A 56 2.51 -17.73 1.68
CA SER A 56 3.00 -16.38 2.00
C SER A 56 3.00 -16.06 3.49
N LEU A 57 2.09 -16.65 4.29
CA LEU A 57 2.04 -16.42 5.74
C LEU A 57 3.29 -16.95 6.47
N SER A 58 3.98 -17.91 5.87
CA SER A 58 5.23 -18.48 6.37
C SER A 58 6.48 -17.77 5.83
N PHE A 59 6.31 -16.78 4.93
CA PHE A 59 7.43 -16.03 4.36
C PHE A 59 8.21 -15.31 5.47
N ARG A 60 9.54 -15.37 5.39
CA ARG A 60 10.45 -14.61 6.25
C ARG A 60 11.56 -14.02 5.38
N ALA A 61 11.84 -12.74 5.57
CA ALA A 61 12.92 -12.06 4.86
C ALA A 61 14.29 -12.59 5.30
N ALA A 62 15.16 -12.87 4.35
CA ALA A 62 16.56 -13.19 4.61
C ALA A 62 17.38 -11.92 4.90
N ASN A 63 18.63 -12.11 5.31
CA ASN A 63 19.55 -11.00 5.54
C ASN A 63 19.79 -10.23 4.23
N GLY A 64 19.73 -8.90 4.29
CA GLY A 64 19.92 -8.03 3.14
C GLY A 64 18.69 -7.82 2.24
N ASP A 65 17.60 -8.59 2.44
CA ASP A 65 16.35 -8.39 1.72
C ASP A 65 15.75 -7.01 2.02
N VAL A 66 15.03 -6.47 1.04
CA VAL A 66 14.23 -5.24 1.20
C VAL A 66 12.76 -5.58 0.98
N VAL A 67 11.92 -5.31 1.98
CA VAL A 67 10.48 -5.59 1.94
C VAL A 67 9.69 -4.29 1.98
N LEU A 68 8.93 -4.04 0.92
CA LEU A 68 8.05 -2.90 0.77
C LEU A 68 6.65 -3.25 1.32
N HIS A 69 6.22 -2.53 2.35
CA HIS A 69 4.89 -2.62 2.94
C HIS A 69 4.05 -1.41 2.55
N THR A 70 2.88 -1.66 1.96
CA THR A 70 1.95 -0.59 1.61
C THR A 70 0.52 -1.08 1.72
N TYR A 71 -0.39 -0.30 2.29
CA TYR A 71 -1.81 -0.56 2.02
C TYR A 71 -2.07 -0.27 0.52
N PRO A 72 -2.90 -1.05 -0.20
CA PRO A 72 -3.15 -0.81 -1.60
C PRO A 72 -3.47 0.65 -1.89
N LYS A 73 -2.96 1.16 -3.02
CA LYS A 73 -3.13 2.55 -3.48
C LYS A 73 -2.40 3.62 -2.67
N SER A 74 -1.54 3.23 -1.75
CA SER A 74 -0.69 4.16 -0.98
C SER A 74 0.62 4.54 -1.69
N GLY A 75 0.84 4.10 -2.94
CA GLY A 75 2.03 4.47 -3.71
C GLY A 75 3.00 3.33 -4.01
N SER A 76 2.59 2.07 -3.81
CA SER A 76 3.40 0.86 -3.97
C SER A 76 4.28 0.85 -5.23
N HIS A 77 3.70 1.09 -6.41
CA HIS A 77 4.48 1.14 -7.65
C HIS A 77 5.50 2.27 -7.68
N TRP A 78 5.21 3.43 -7.08
CA TRP A 78 6.11 4.58 -7.14
C TRP A 78 7.35 4.34 -6.32
N ILE A 79 7.18 3.91 -5.06
CA ILE A 79 8.30 3.60 -4.18
C ILE A 79 9.07 2.36 -4.69
N GLN A 80 8.38 1.35 -5.25
CA GLN A 80 9.02 0.19 -5.88
C GLN A 80 9.89 0.60 -7.07
N TYR A 81 9.36 1.46 -7.95
CA TYR A 81 10.07 1.91 -9.15
C TYR A 81 11.29 2.76 -8.78
N ILE A 82 11.14 3.70 -7.83
CA ILE A 82 12.28 4.48 -7.30
C ILE A 82 13.35 3.55 -6.73
N THR A 83 12.95 2.56 -5.93
CA THR A 83 13.89 1.61 -5.31
C THR A 83 14.67 0.83 -6.38
N GLN A 84 13.99 0.32 -7.42
CA GLN A 84 14.66 -0.37 -8.53
C GLN A 84 15.62 0.56 -9.29
N LEU A 85 15.23 1.80 -9.57
CA LEU A 85 16.10 2.78 -10.22
C LEU A 85 17.36 3.06 -9.39
N ILE A 86 17.26 3.22 -8.08
CA ILE A 86 18.42 3.43 -7.19
C ILE A 86 19.36 2.21 -7.24
N LEU A 87 18.80 1.00 -7.16
CA LEU A 87 19.57 -0.24 -7.19
C LEU A 87 20.22 -0.54 -8.54
N ASN A 88 19.68 0.04 -9.62
CA ASN A 88 20.19 -0.08 -10.98
C ASN A 88 20.89 1.20 -11.46
N SER A 89 21.52 1.96 -10.56
CA SER A 89 22.34 3.14 -10.90
C SER A 89 21.62 4.22 -11.74
N GLY A 90 20.31 4.38 -11.55
CA GLY A 90 19.48 5.34 -12.30
C GLY A 90 19.14 4.92 -13.72
N GLU A 91 19.51 3.71 -14.14
CA GLU A 91 19.20 3.17 -15.45
C GLU A 91 17.70 3.02 -15.67
N ARG A 92 17.25 3.35 -16.88
CA ARG A 92 15.83 3.40 -17.20
C ARG A 92 15.25 2.00 -17.33
N ILE A 93 14.22 1.71 -16.52
CA ILE A 93 13.36 0.54 -16.71
C ILE A 93 12.50 0.76 -17.96
N SER A 94 12.70 -0.07 -18.97
CA SER A 94 12.15 0.14 -20.31
C SER A 94 10.87 -0.63 -20.58
N THR A 95 10.67 -1.77 -19.91
CA THR A 95 9.51 -2.65 -20.15
C THR A 95 8.80 -3.08 -18.85
N TYR A 96 7.55 -3.53 -18.98
CA TYR A 96 6.81 -4.10 -17.86
C TYR A 96 7.45 -5.40 -17.34
N SER A 97 8.02 -6.22 -18.24
CA SER A 97 8.75 -7.45 -17.87
C SER A 97 9.95 -7.12 -16.99
N GLU A 98 10.75 -6.14 -17.39
CA GLU A 98 11.90 -5.68 -16.61
C GLU A 98 11.48 -5.12 -15.24
N PHE A 99 10.38 -4.37 -15.17
CA PHE A 99 9.85 -3.91 -13.89
C PHE A 99 9.43 -5.06 -12.97
N THR A 100 8.75 -6.08 -13.52
CA THR A 100 8.14 -7.17 -12.74
C THR A 100 9.10 -8.31 -12.41
N GLN A 101 10.16 -8.53 -13.18
CA GLN A 101 11.19 -9.54 -12.87
C GLN A 101 12.04 -9.14 -11.67
N ASN A 102 12.12 -7.84 -11.37
CA ASN A 102 12.97 -7.26 -10.32
C ASN A 102 12.35 -7.26 -8.92
N PHE A 103 11.14 -7.79 -8.73
CA PHE A 103 10.53 -7.96 -7.41
C PHE A 103 9.57 -9.15 -7.36
N ARG A 104 9.30 -9.66 -6.16
CA ARG A 104 8.20 -10.59 -5.89
C ARG A 104 7.18 -10.00 -4.96
N ALA A 105 5.90 -10.20 -5.24
CA ALA A 105 4.84 -9.80 -4.31
C ALA A 105 4.41 -11.00 -3.48
N ILE A 106 4.65 -10.92 -2.17
CA ILE A 106 4.68 -12.05 -1.24
C ILE A 106 3.37 -12.86 -1.28
N GLU A 107 2.23 -12.19 -1.31
CA GLU A 107 0.91 -12.82 -1.34
C GLU A 107 0.35 -13.12 -2.74
N TYR A 108 1.08 -12.80 -3.82
CA TYR A 108 0.61 -12.96 -5.21
C TYR A 108 1.47 -13.89 -6.06
N THR A 109 2.75 -14.04 -5.72
CA THR A 109 3.76 -14.79 -6.50
C THR A 109 4.52 -15.77 -5.62
N ASP A 110 5.00 -16.87 -6.20
CA ASP A 110 5.89 -17.76 -5.44
C ASP A 110 7.25 -17.10 -5.23
N CYS A 111 7.62 -16.93 -3.96
CA CYS A 111 8.88 -16.31 -3.57
C CYS A 111 9.99 -17.35 -3.33
N THR A 112 9.70 -18.64 -3.45
CA THR A 112 10.63 -19.72 -3.11
C THR A 112 11.78 -19.76 -4.11
N ASN A 113 13.01 -19.77 -3.59
CA ASN A 113 14.24 -19.84 -4.39
C ASN A 113 14.34 -18.76 -5.50
N TRP A 114 13.65 -17.63 -5.34
CA TRP A 114 13.74 -16.53 -6.29
C TRP A 114 15.02 -15.72 -6.06
N ASN A 115 15.71 -15.45 -7.16
CA ASN A 115 16.87 -14.57 -7.26
C ASN A 115 16.49 -13.31 -8.03
N SER A 116 17.08 -12.18 -7.64
CA SER A 116 16.89 -10.91 -8.32
C SER A 116 18.09 -10.63 -9.23
N ASP A 117 17.83 -9.98 -10.37
CA ASP A 117 18.89 -9.39 -11.20
C ASP A 117 19.44 -8.09 -10.58
N LEU A 118 18.72 -7.52 -9.60
CA LEU A 118 19.20 -6.37 -8.83
C LEU A 118 20.12 -6.82 -7.69
N PRO A 119 21.03 -5.94 -7.22
CA PRO A 119 21.96 -6.26 -6.13
C PRO A 119 21.28 -6.63 -4.80
N LEU A 120 20.04 -6.14 -4.57
CA LEU A 120 19.23 -6.49 -3.40
C LEU A 120 17.92 -7.12 -3.87
N ARG A 121 17.50 -8.20 -3.19
CA ARG A 121 16.18 -8.81 -3.46
C ARG A 121 15.08 -7.90 -2.93
N LEU A 122 14.13 -7.59 -3.80
CA LEU A 122 12.98 -6.75 -3.49
C LEU A 122 11.71 -7.58 -3.36
N PHE A 123 11.00 -7.37 -2.26
CA PHE A 123 9.68 -7.95 -2.01
C PHE A 123 8.65 -6.86 -1.79
N LEU A 124 7.41 -7.10 -2.22
CA LEU A 124 6.26 -6.23 -1.97
C LEU A 124 5.20 -7.02 -1.19
N THR A 125 4.56 -6.37 -0.23
CA THR A 125 3.35 -6.90 0.41
C THR A 125 2.36 -5.81 0.80
N HIS A 126 1.09 -6.19 0.76
CA HIS A 126 -0.04 -5.46 1.32
C HIS A 126 -0.48 -6.00 2.68
N GLN A 127 0.33 -6.86 3.32
CA GLN A 127 0.13 -7.24 4.72
C GLN A 127 0.69 -6.18 5.68
N PRO A 128 0.04 -5.97 6.85
CA PRO A 128 0.56 -5.09 7.90
C PRO A 128 1.99 -5.47 8.32
N LEU A 129 2.80 -4.48 8.65
CA LEU A 129 4.16 -4.70 9.13
C LEU A 129 4.12 -5.18 10.60
N GLN A 130 4.68 -6.35 10.88
CA GLN A 130 4.63 -6.98 12.21
C GLN A 130 6.03 -7.24 12.74
N ARG A 131 6.33 -6.67 13.92
CA ARG A 131 7.65 -6.76 14.57
C ARG A 131 8.07 -8.22 14.78
N GLU A 132 7.11 -9.09 15.07
CA GLU A 132 7.30 -10.51 15.38
C GLU A 132 7.85 -11.31 14.19
N THR A 133 7.65 -10.79 12.98
CA THR A 133 8.07 -11.43 11.72
C THR A 133 9.28 -10.76 11.07
N MET A 134 9.76 -9.66 11.65
CA MET A 134 10.87 -8.90 11.07
C MET A 134 12.21 -9.58 11.34
N ASN A 135 13.05 -9.63 10.30
CA ASN A 135 14.46 -9.94 10.42
C ASN A 135 15.22 -8.63 10.64
N LYS A 136 16.02 -8.55 11.72
CA LYS A 136 16.82 -7.36 12.05
C LYS A 136 17.88 -7.01 11.00
N ALA A 137 18.31 -7.99 10.19
CA ALA A 137 19.26 -7.81 9.11
C ALA A 137 18.59 -7.57 7.74
N ALA A 138 17.26 -7.55 7.67
CA ALA A 138 16.51 -7.11 6.50
C ALA A 138 16.09 -5.63 6.66
N LYS A 139 15.72 -4.99 5.55
CA LYS A 139 15.25 -3.61 5.49
C LYS A 139 13.77 -3.57 5.12
N TYR A 140 13.02 -2.68 5.74
CA TYR A 140 11.58 -2.54 5.56
C TYR A 140 11.26 -1.12 5.11
N ILE A 141 10.58 -0.98 3.98
CA ILE A 141 10.10 0.32 3.50
C ILE A 141 8.60 0.35 3.72
N TYR A 142 8.09 1.30 4.49
CA TYR A 142 6.66 1.46 4.71
C TYR A 142 6.17 2.76 4.05
N THR A 143 5.18 2.67 3.16
CA THR A 143 4.55 3.87 2.57
C THR A 143 3.13 4.08 3.06
N ALA A 144 2.91 5.18 3.76
CA ALA A 144 1.59 5.68 4.13
C ALA A 144 1.06 6.68 3.09
N ARG A 145 -0.25 6.92 3.07
CA ARG A 145 -0.88 7.93 2.22
C ARG A 145 -2.18 8.39 2.84
N ASN A 146 -2.59 9.63 2.62
CA ASN A 146 -3.86 10.14 3.13
C ASN A 146 -5.05 9.17 2.84
N PRO A 147 -5.88 8.80 3.85
CA PRO A 147 -6.96 7.82 3.74
C PRO A 147 -8.02 8.21 2.72
N TRP A 148 -8.26 9.51 2.51
CA TRP A 148 -9.24 9.97 1.54
C TRP A 148 -8.79 9.70 0.12
N ASP A 149 -7.51 10.01 -0.14
CA ASP A 149 -6.85 9.72 -1.40
C ASP A 149 -6.76 8.21 -1.65
N VAL A 150 -6.51 7.42 -0.60
CA VAL A 150 -6.52 5.95 -0.66
C VAL A 150 -7.93 5.43 -0.96
N CYS A 151 -8.95 5.87 -0.22
CA CYS A 151 -10.34 5.47 -0.40
C CYS A 151 -10.84 5.80 -1.81
N ALA A 152 -10.62 7.03 -2.29
CA ALA A 152 -11.01 7.45 -3.64
C ALA A 152 -10.25 6.66 -4.71
N SER A 153 -8.95 6.42 -4.51
CA SER A 153 -8.14 5.65 -5.45
C SER A 153 -8.52 4.16 -5.47
N GLN A 154 -8.94 3.60 -4.34
CA GLN A 154 -9.36 2.21 -4.23
C GLN A 154 -10.76 2.03 -4.84
N TYR A 155 -11.71 2.92 -4.54
CA TYR A 155 -13.04 2.95 -5.18
C TYR A 155 -12.93 2.92 -6.70
N ARG A 156 -12.08 3.79 -7.26
CA ARG A 156 -11.84 3.82 -8.70
C ARG A 156 -11.27 2.51 -9.23
N MET A 157 -10.29 1.92 -8.55
CA MET A 157 -9.75 0.63 -8.96
C MET A 157 -10.83 -0.47 -8.93
N THR A 158 -11.63 -0.49 -7.87
CA THR A 158 -12.68 -1.48 -7.65
C THR A 158 -13.83 -1.38 -8.66
N THR A 159 -14.15 -0.18 -9.14
CA THR A 159 -15.17 0.04 -10.19
C THR A 159 -14.60 -0.14 -11.60
N GLU A 160 -13.30 0.09 -11.81
CA GLU A 160 -12.63 -0.12 -13.09
C GLU A 160 -12.33 -1.60 -13.39
N LEU A 161 -11.95 -2.37 -12.36
CA LEU A 161 -11.59 -3.78 -12.47
C LEU A 161 -12.78 -4.69 -12.22
N THR A 162 -13.02 -5.62 -13.14
CA THR A 162 -14.14 -6.58 -13.02
C THR A 162 -14.03 -7.50 -11.80
N ILE A 163 -12.82 -7.70 -11.27
CA ILE A 163 -12.57 -8.60 -10.16
C ILE A 163 -13.25 -8.17 -8.85
N GLY A 164 -13.56 -6.87 -8.71
CA GLY A 164 -14.31 -6.35 -7.58
C GLY A 164 -15.82 -6.53 -7.71
N GLN A 165 -16.36 -6.95 -8.88
CA GLN A 165 -17.80 -7.08 -9.17
C GLN A 165 -18.64 -5.86 -8.74
N PHE A 166 -18.07 -4.67 -8.88
CA PHE A 166 -18.59 -3.42 -8.34
C PHE A 166 -18.57 -2.27 -9.38
N GLN A 167 -18.65 -2.58 -10.67
CA GLN A 167 -18.43 -1.63 -11.77
C GLN A 167 -19.47 -0.50 -11.87
N ASP A 168 -20.65 -0.73 -11.31
CA ASP A 168 -21.81 0.15 -11.24
C ASP A 168 -22.17 0.51 -9.78
N GLY A 169 -21.31 0.15 -8.82
CA GLY A 169 -21.44 0.59 -7.44
C GLY A 169 -21.04 2.05 -7.23
N THR A 170 -21.66 2.69 -6.27
CA THR A 170 -21.47 4.11 -5.92
C THR A 170 -20.33 4.30 -4.90
N PHE A 171 -19.88 5.55 -4.74
CA PHE A 171 -18.85 5.86 -3.75
C PHE A 171 -19.38 5.65 -2.32
N GLU A 172 -20.64 5.99 -2.09
CA GLU A 172 -21.35 5.85 -0.82
C GLU A 172 -21.42 4.38 -0.38
N GLU A 173 -21.79 3.48 -1.30
CA GLU A 173 -21.79 2.03 -1.06
C GLU A 173 -20.39 1.46 -0.82
N PHE A 174 -19.36 2.03 -1.44
CA PHE A 174 -17.96 1.61 -1.25
C PHE A 174 -17.38 2.09 0.10
N PHE A 175 -17.81 3.25 0.57
CA PHE A 175 -17.20 3.93 1.70
C PHE A 175 -17.31 3.13 3.00
N ASP A 176 -18.49 2.57 3.29
CA ASP A 176 -18.70 1.78 4.51
C ASP A 176 -17.79 0.53 4.57
N PRO A 177 -17.72 -0.32 3.53
CA PRO A 177 -16.75 -1.41 3.44
C PRO A 177 -15.28 -0.96 3.62
N PHE A 178 -14.89 0.20 3.09
CA PHE A 178 -13.54 0.72 3.28
C PHE A 178 -13.23 1.01 4.74
N ILE A 179 -14.13 1.72 5.44
CA ILE A 179 -13.92 2.05 6.86
C ILE A 179 -14.00 0.81 7.75
N GLU A 180 -14.82 -0.18 7.38
CA GLU A 180 -14.93 -1.45 8.09
C GLU A 180 -13.72 -2.38 7.86
N GLY A 181 -12.86 -2.09 6.87
CA GLY A 181 -11.75 -2.97 6.49
C GLY A 181 -12.21 -4.22 5.73
N ASP A 182 -13.40 -4.17 5.14
CA ASP A 182 -14.11 -5.31 4.57
C ASP A 182 -13.95 -5.37 3.03
N LEU A 183 -12.74 -5.05 2.57
CA LEU A 183 -12.34 -5.03 1.16
C LEU A 183 -11.37 -6.16 0.79
N GLY A 184 -11.04 -7.05 1.73
CA GLY A 184 -10.09 -8.15 1.53
C GLY A 184 -8.62 -7.78 1.73
N TYR A 185 -8.32 -6.54 2.12
CA TYR A 185 -6.95 -6.07 2.42
C TYR A 185 -6.74 -5.75 3.91
N GLY A 186 -7.74 -6.07 4.75
CA GLY A 186 -7.76 -5.67 6.16
C GLY A 186 -8.15 -4.21 6.36
N ASN A 187 -8.08 -3.76 7.61
CA ASN A 187 -8.41 -2.39 7.98
C ASN A 187 -7.25 -1.44 7.65
N TYR A 188 -7.52 -0.37 6.90
CA TYR A 188 -6.52 0.62 6.51
C TYR A 188 -5.84 1.28 7.72
N PHE A 189 -6.59 1.64 8.77
CA PHE A 189 -6.04 2.34 9.92
C PHE A 189 -5.15 1.42 10.76
N ASP A 190 -5.57 0.16 10.95
CA ASP A 190 -4.71 -0.85 11.59
C ASP A 190 -3.41 -1.07 10.79
N HIS A 191 -3.51 -1.09 9.46
CA HIS A 191 -2.35 -1.21 8.58
C HIS A 191 -1.39 -0.03 8.75
N VAL A 192 -1.87 1.22 8.74
CA VAL A 192 -1.03 2.41 8.97
C VAL A 192 -0.45 2.45 10.37
N ALA A 193 -1.23 2.10 11.39
CA ALA A 193 -0.76 2.03 12.77
C ALA A 193 0.40 1.03 12.91
N SER A 194 0.34 -0.12 12.22
CA SER A 194 1.40 -1.12 12.25
C SER A 194 2.76 -0.58 11.74
N GLY A 195 2.76 0.14 10.62
CA GLY A 195 3.97 0.77 10.09
C GLY A 195 4.45 1.94 10.93
N TYR A 196 3.53 2.80 11.37
CA TYR A 196 3.87 3.98 12.15
C TYR A 196 4.46 3.62 13.53
N ALA A 197 3.97 2.56 14.17
CA ALA A 197 4.52 2.07 15.44
C ALA A 197 5.99 1.64 15.34
N LEU A 198 6.48 1.37 14.13
CA LEU A 198 7.83 0.89 13.85
C LEU A 198 8.68 1.93 13.11
N LYS A 199 8.17 3.14 12.89
CA LYS A 199 8.82 4.17 12.05
C LYS A 199 10.21 4.60 12.53
N ASN A 200 10.51 4.40 13.82
CA ASN A 200 11.78 4.79 14.42
C ASN A 200 12.78 3.61 14.53
N GLU A 201 12.41 2.41 14.07
CA GLU A 201 13.35 1.29 14.00
C GLU A 201 14.39 1.55 12.93
N SER A 202 15.67 1.26 13.22
CA SER A 202 16.79 1.61 12.33
C SER A 202 16.74 0.91 10.97
N ASN A 203 16.02 -0.21 10.87
CA ASN A 203 15.81 -0.96 9.63
C ASN A 203 14.42 -0.72 9.00
N VAL A 204 13.73 0.35 9.40
CA VAL A 204 12.45 0.78 8.81
C VAL A 204 12.58 2.16 8.19
N PHE A 205 12.32 2.27 6.89
CA PHE A 205 12.15 3.54 6.18
C PHE A 205 10.67 3.85 6.07
N PHE A 206 10.17 4.70 6.97
CA PHE A 206 8.80 5.20 6.89
C PHE A 206 8.74 6.45 6.01
N VAL A 207 7.82 6.47 5.05
CA VAL A 207 7.60 7.61 4.17
C VAL A 207 6.12 7.74 3.83
N THR A 208 5.68 8.96 3.52
CA THR A 208 4.34 9.22 3.01
C THR A 208 4.35 9.48 1.50
N TYR A 209 3.25 9.15 0.84
CA TYR A 209 3.01 9.54 -0.56
C TYR A 209 3.08 11.07 -0.74
N GLU A 210 2.66 11.81 0.27
CA GLU A 210 2.68 13.27 0.31
C GLU A 210 4.11 13.82 0.36
N GLU A 211 5.02 13.21 1.14
CA GLU A 211 6.45 13.54 1.13
C GLU A 211 7.10 13.25 -0.22
N LEU A 212 6.87 12.05 -0.79
CA LEU A 212 7.33 11.68 -2.14
C LEU A 212 6.94 12.72 -3.20
N LYS A 213 5.74 13.29 -3.07
CA LYS A 213 5.24 14.32 -3.99
C LYS A 213 5.79 15.71 -3.70
N LYS A 214 5.99 16.05 -2.42
CA LYS A 214 6.44 17.37 -1.99
C LYS A 214 7.91 17.59 -2.36
N ASP A 215 8.76 16.62 -2.06
CA ASP A 215 10.19 16.67 -2.33
C ASP A 215 10.74 15.28 -2.63
N ILE A 216 10.65 14.89 -3.90
CA ILE A 216 11.16 13.59 -4.35
C ILE A 216 12.68 13.50 -4.21
N ARG A 217 13.41 14.62 -4.30
CA ARG A 217 14.88 14.63 -4.24
C ARG A 217 15.35 14.20 -2.86
N ASP A 218 14.79 14.82 -1.81
CA ASP A 218 15.07 14.46 -0.42
C ASP A 218 14.76 12.98 -0.15
N VAL A 219 13.57 12.51 -0.57
CA VAL A 219 13.17 11.12 -0.34
C VAL A 219 14.11 10.13 -1.04
N VAL A 220 14.51 10.41 -2.28
CA VAL A 220 15.44 9.56 -3.05
C VAL A 220 16.80 9.47 -2.35
N LEU A 221 17.35 10.59 -1.88
CA LEU A 221 18.63 10.61 -1.17
C LEU A 221 18.57 9.81 0.14
N ARG A 222 17.57 10.06 0.98
CA ARG A 222 17.40 9.31 2.24
C ARG A 222 17.15 7.82 2.00
N LEU A 223 16.38 7.48 0.97
CA LEU A 223 16.16 6.09 0.59
C LEU A 223 17.45 5.43 0.10
N GLY A 224 18.28 6.15 -0.65
CA GLY A 224 19.62 5.69 -1.04
C GLY A 224 20.46 5.27 0.17
N HIS A 225 20.63 6.16 1.15
CA HIS A 225 21.37 5.84 2.38
C HIS A 225 20.76 4.67 3.16
N PHE A 226 19.43 4.62 3.24
CA PHE A 226 18.73 3.51 3.87
C PHE A 226 19.01 2.17 3.18
N LEU A 227 19.00 2.14 1.85
CA LEU A 227 19.35 0.96 1.05
C LEU A 227 20.83 0.60 1.18
N GLY A 228 21.69 1.59 1.42
CA GLY A 228 23.07 1.41 1.82
C GLY A 228 23.92 2.64 1.53
N GLU A 229 24.94 2.85 2.34
CA GLU A 229 25.85 4.00 2.25
C GLU A 229 26.48 4.21 0.85
N GLY A 230 26.73 3.13 0.11
CA GLY A 230 27.20 3.21 -1.27
C GLY A 230 26.20 3.86 -2.22
N TYR A 231 24.91 3.52 -2.10
CA TYR A 231 23.84 4.09 -2.93
C TYR A 231 23.59 5.56 -2.59
N GLY A 232 23.60 5.92 -1.29
CA GLY A 232 23.47 7.31 -0.85
C GLY A 232 24.55 8.20 -1.43
N ARG A 233 25.83 7.83 -1.23
CA ARG A 233 26.98 8.57 -1.78
C ARG A 233 26.99 8.63 -3.31
N ALA A 234 26.57 7.56 -3.99
CA ALA A 234 26.46 7.55 -5.44
C ALA A 234 25.45 8.60 -5.93
N LEU A 235 24.28 8.70 -5.30
CA LEU A 235 23.26 9.71 -5.64
C LEU A 235 23.71 11.15 -5.34
N GLU A 236 24.49 11.36 -4.27
CA GLU A 236 25.01 12.68 -3.91
C GLU A 236 26.11 13.17 -4.86
N SER A 237 27.01 12.25 -5.25
CA SER A 237 28.16 12.57 -6.11
C SER A 237 27.79 12.60 -7.60
N ASP A 238 26.99 11.65 -8.06
CA ASP A 238 26.52 11.58 -9.44
C ASP A 238 25.16 12.30 -9.59
N HIS A 239 25.26 13.56 -9.98
CA HIS A 239 24.10 14.42 -10.21
C HIS A 239 23.22 13.91 -11.36
N GLN A 240 23.80 13.22 -12.35
CA GLN A 240 23.06 12.68 -13.48
C GLN A 240 22.26 11.44 -13.06
N MET A 241 22.85 10.55 -12.26
CA MET A 241 22.15 9.41 -11.68
C MET A 241 20.92 9.87 -10.88
N LEU A 242 21.09 10.85 -9.99
CA LEU A 242 19.97 11.37 -9.20
C LEU A 242 18.89 12.05 -10.07
N GLN A 243 19.30 12.81 -11.10
CA GLN A 243 18.35 13.36 -12.07
C GLN A 243 17.60 12.26 -12.83
N ASN A 244 18.27 11.19 -13.25
CA ASN A 244 17.65 10.06 -13.94
C ASN A 244 16.62 9.36 -13.04
N VAL A 245 16.95 9.11 -11.76
CA VAL A 245 16.01 8.51 -10.80
C VAL A 245 14.75 9.38 -10.68
N MET A 246 14.91 10.70 -10.54
CA MET A 246 13.78 11.63 -10.44
C MET A 246 12.97 11.71 -11.74
N GLU A 247 13.62 11.71 -12.90
CA GLU A 247 12.99 11.80 -14.21
C GLU A 247 12.17 10.55 -14.52
N TRP A 248 12.78 9.36 -14.41
CA TRP A 248 12.13 8.11 -14.78
C TRP A 248 11.02 7.71 -13.80
N SER A 249 11.11 8.14 -12.53
CA SER A 249 10.04 7.95 -11.54
C SER A 249 8.87 8.92 -11.66
N LYS A 250 8.87 9.86 -12.63
CA LYS A 250 7.68 10.68 -12.90
C LYS A 250 6.53 9.81 -13.37
N ALA A 251 5.32 10.13 -12.90
CA ALA A 251 4.10 9.40 -13.25
C ALA A 251 3.87 9.25 -14.77
N GLU A 252 4.33 10.21 -15.56
CA GLU A 252 4.23 10.19 -17.02
C GLU A 252 5.18 9.23 -17.74
N ASN A 253 6.30 8.91 -17.11
CA ASN A 253 7.28 7.94 -17.60
C ASN A 253 6.90 6.55 -17.11
N MET A 254 6.60 6.41 -15.82
CA MET A 254 6.12 5.15 -15.25
C MET A 254 4.87 4.61 -15.96
N ARG A 255 3.89 5.46 -16.32
CA ARG A 255 2.66 5.00 -17.00
C ARG A 255 2.90 4.41 -18.40
N LYS A 256 4.05 4.68 -19.02
CA LYS A 256 4.44 4.08 -20.31
C LYS A 256 4.99 2.67 -20.13
N VAL A 257 5.47 2.34 -18.91
CA VAL A 257 6.11 1.07 -18.58
C VAL A 257 5.16 0.16 -17.81
N ILE A 258 4.49 0.69 -16.78
CA ILE A 258 3.54 -0.05 -15.93
C ILE A 258 2.16 -0.05 -16.62
N VAL A 259 2.09 -0.78 -17.73
CA VAL A 259 0.86 -1.06 -18.46
C VAL A 259 0.50 -2.51 -18.19
N PHE A 260 -0.62 -2.72 -17.49
CA PHE A 260 -1.12 -4.07 -17.23
C PHE A 260 -1.75 -4.61 -18.52
N ASP A 261 -1.10 -5.59 -19.13
CA ASP A 261 -1.72 -6.42 -20.15
C ASP A 261 -2.51 -7.54 -19.46
N LEU A 262 -3.83 -7.40 -19.47
CA LEU A 262 -4.79 -8.30 -18.85
C LEU A 262 -5.12 -9.53 -19.71
N LYS A 263 -4.61 -9.61 -20.96
CA LYS A 263 -4.76 -10.79 -21.84
C LYS A 263 -3.46 -11.29 -22.48
N GLY A 264 -2.38 -10.52 -22.47
CA GLY A 264 -1.15 -10.80 -23.21
C GLY A 264 -0.26 -11.89 -22.63
N ASN A 265 0.56 -12.47 -23.50
CA ASN A 265 1.61 -13.44 -23.21
C ASN A 265 2.94 -12.73 -22.94
N GLN A 266 3.13 -12.18 -21.75
CA GLN A 266 4.44 -11.83 -21.24
C GLN A 266 4.91 -12.93 -20.28
N VAL A 267 6.21 -13.18 -20.20
CA VAL A 267 6.77 -14.23 -19.34
C VAL A 267 6.83 -13.67 -17.91
N SER A 268 5.67 -13.45 -17.29
CA SER A 268 5.56 -12.92 -15.94
C SER A 268 4.56 -13.74 -15.13
N GLU A 269 4.90 -14.06 -13.88
CA GLU A 269 4.00 -14.78 -12.96
C GLU A 269 2.72 -13.99 -12.66
N TRP A 270 2.71 -12.69 -12.95
CA TRP A 270 1.52 -11.83 -12.91
C TRP A 270 0.52 -12.17 -14.01
N ASP A 271 0.96 -12.70 -15.15
CA ASP A 271 0.08 -13.05 -16.25
C ASP A 271 -0.80 -14.24 -15.88
N ASP A 272 -0.25 -15.23 -15.17
CA ASP A 272 -1.02 -16.35 -14.64
C ASP A 272 -2.06 -15.89 -13.62
N LEU A 273 -1.75 -14.85 -12.83
CA LEU A 273 -2.70 -14.21 -11.92
C LEU A 273 -3.85 -13.54 -12.67
N PHE A 274 -3.54 -12.79 -13.73
CA PHE A 274 -4.56 -12.06 -14.52
C PHE A 274 -5.41 -13.00 -15.38
N LYS A 275 -4.81 -14.03 -15.98
CA LYS A 275 -5.48 -15.08 -16.77
C LYS A 275 -6.44 -15.90 -15.91
N ARG A 276 -6.01 -16.35 -14.72
CA ARG A 276 -6.87 -17.09 -13.77
C ARG A 276 -8.11 -16.31 -13.37
N ASN A 277 -7.96 -15.00 -13.17
CA ASN A 277 -9.05 -14.14 -12.70
C ASN A 277 -9.93 -13.55 -13.82
N LYS A 278 -9.67 -13.86 -15.11
CA LYS A 278 -10.37 -13.30 -16.28
C LYS A 278 -10.52 -11.77 -16.18
N LEU A 279 -9.45 -11.09 -15.75
CA LEU A 279 -9.49 -9.66 -15.42
C LEU A 279 -9.83 -8.85 -16.68
N GLN A 280 -10.77 -7.91 -16.57
CA GLN A 280 -11.05 -6.93 -17.62
C GLN A 280 -11.10 -5.52 -17.02
N SER A 281 -10.74 -4.53 -17.82
CA SER A 281 -10.91 -3.11 -17.48
C SER A 281 -12.18 -2.57 -18.14
N LYS A 282 -13.05 -1.90 -17.38
CA LYS A 282 -14.28 -1.28 -17.91
C LYS A 282 -14.00 -0.30 -19.05
N TYR A 283 -12.88 0.43 -18.97
CA TYR A 283 -12.54 1.52 -19.91
C TYR A 283 -11.44 1.18 -20.91
N GLY A 284 -10.57 0.21 -20.63
CA GLY A 284 -9.46 -0.16 -21.51
C GLY A 284 -8.38 0.92 -21.74
N VAL A 285 -7.40 0.59 -22.57
CA VAL A 285 -6.42 1.50 -23.19
C VAL A 285 -6.73 1.60 -24.67
N ASP A 286 -6.96 2.81 -25.20
CA ASP A 286 -7.27 3.03 -26.63
C ASP A 286 -8.41 2.13 -27.18
N GLY A 287 -9.38 1.80 -26.32
CA GLY A 287 -10.51 0.91 -26.63
C GLY A 287 -10.26 -0.57 -26.33
N ASP A 288 -9.01 -0.97 -26.08
CA ASP A 288 -8.64 -2.32 -25.71
C ASP A 288 -8.89 -2.59 -24.21
N LYS A 289 -10.00 -3.26 -23.91
CA LYS A 289 -10.40 -3.67 -22.55
C LYS A 289 -9.49 -4.72 -21.92
N SER A 290 -8.57 -5.30 -22.70
CA SER A 290 -7.51 -6.17 -22.21
C SER A 290 -6.28 -5.41 -21.71
N LYS A 291 -6.23 -4.09 -21.85
CA LYS A 291 -5.15 -3.27 -21.33
C LYS A 291 -5.70 -2.27 -20.33
N GLN A 292 -4.95 -1.95 -19.28
CA GLN A 292 -5.34 -0.90 -18.33
C GLN A 292 -4.20 0.12 -18.12
N TYR A 293 -4.45 1.38 -18.48
CA TYR A 293 -3.73 2.52 -17.90
C TYR A 293 -4.38 2.87 -16.56
N ARG A 294 -3.60 3.29 -15.56
CA ARG A 294 -4.15 4.21 -14.55
C ARG A 294 -4.42 5.56 -15.22
N LYS A 295 -5.66 5.83 -15.65
CA LYS A 295 -6.08 7.20 -16.03
C LYS A 295 -5.85 8.17 -14.85
N LYS A 296 -5.41 9.39 -15.15
CA LYS A 296 -5.09 10.56 -14.28
C LYS A 296 -4.65 10.26 -12.83
N ALA A 297 -3.43 10.70 -12.49
CA ALA A 297 -3.05 10.93 -11.10
C ALA A 297 -4.15 11.78 -10.44
N ILE A 298 -4.67 11.31 -9.29
CA ILE A 298 -5.54 12.11 -8.45
C ILE A 298 -4.76 13.38 -8.09
N ARG A 299 -5.26 14.54 -8.52
CA ARG A 299 -4.83 15.82 -7.94
C ARG A 299 -5.16 15.72 -6.45
N HIS A 300 -4.23 16.12 -5.59
CA HIS A 300 -4.47 16.21 -4.15
C HIS A 300 -5.79 16.98 -3.93
N HIS A 301 -6.65 16.48 -3.05
CA HIS A 301 -8.03 16.97 -2.84
C HIS A 301 -9.08 16.60 -3.89
N SER A 302 -8.86 15.64 -4.79
CA SER A 302 -9.97 15.18 -5.68
C SER A 302 -11.11 14.51 -4.91
N TRP A 303 -10.91 14.13 -3.64
CA TRP A 303 -11.98 13.66 -2.76
C TRP A 303 -12.97 14.78 -2.37
N ASN A 304 -12.58 16.06 -2.53
CA ASN A 304 -13.40 17.21 -2.17
C ASN A 304 -14.43 17.60 -3.26
N SER A 305 -14.23 17.18 -4.51
CA SER A 305 -15.17 17.52 -5.59
C SER A 305 -16.47 16.73 -5.44
N GLY A 306 -17.57 17.42 -5.11
CA GLY A 306 -18.93 16.88 -5.14
C GLY A 306 -19.50 16.37 -3.82
N ARG A 307 -18.83 16.53 -2.67
CA ARG A 307 -19.36 16.12 -1.35
C ARG A 307 -19.90 17.28 -0.53
N THR A 308 -20.93 17.02 0.28
CA THR A 308 -21.49 18.02 1.20
C THR A 308 -20.57 18.25 2.40
N TYR A 309 -20.77 19.36 3.10
CA TYR A 309 -20.02 19.69 4.31
C TYR A 309 -20.28 18.68 5.44
N GLU A 310 -21.51 18.16 5.58
CA GLU A 310 -21.83 17.15 6.60
C GLU A 310 -21.10 15.82 6.37
N GLN A 311 -20.96 15.39 5.11
CA GLN A 311 -20.21 14.18 4.76
C GLN A 311 -18.72 14.33 5.13
N ARG A 312 -18.13 15.54 5.05
CA ARG A 312 -16.75 15.77 5.51
C ARG A 312 -16.64 15.73 7.04
N GLN A 313 -17.65 16.22 7.75
CA GLN A 313 -17.65 16.34 9.21
C GLN A 313 -18.03 15.06 9.96
N SER A 314 -18.86 14.17 9.40
CA SER A 314 -19.25 12.91 10.06
C SER A 314 -18.13 11.86 10.07
N LEU A 315 -17.17 11.99 9.17
CA LEU A 315 -16.15 10.98 8.89
C LEU A 315 -14.87 11.18 9.70
N TYR A 316 -14.57 12.40 10.14
CA TYR A 316 -13.47 12.69 11.05
C TYR A 316 -13.70 12.04 12.45
N PRO A 317 -14.91 12.16 13.07
CA PRO A 317 -15.26 11.44 14.29
C PRO A 317 -15.38 9.93 14.08
N ALA A 318 -15.76 9.44 12.90
CA ALA A 318 -15.80 7.99 12.61
C ALA A 318 -14.38 7.40 12.56
N CYS A 319 -13.44 8.06 11.89
CA CYS A 319 -12.02 7.74 11.92
C CYS A 319 -11.47 7.81 13.36
N LEU A 320 -11.73 8.89 14.08
CA LEU A 320 -11.25 9.09 15.47
C LEU A 320 -11.88 8.11 16.49
N SER A 321 -13.16 7.76 16.33
CA SER A 321 -13.87 6.87 17.27
C SER A 321 -13.50 5.40 17.06
N LYS A 322 -13.31 4.96 15.81
CA LYS A 322 -12.88 3.59 15.49
C LYS A 322 -11.41 3.37 15.87
N THR A 323 -10.56 4.39 15.69
CA THR A 323 -9.16 4.35 16.14
C THR A 323 -9.04 4.34 17.67
N ARG A 324 -9.82 5.15 18.38
CA ARG A 324 -9.82 5.20 19.86
C ARG A 324 -10.39 3.92 20.51
N LYS A 325 -11.47 3.35 19.96
CA LYS A 325 -12.08 2.09 20.45
C LYS A 325 -11.24 0.84 20.13
N GLY A 326 -10.53 0.82 18.99
CA GLY A 326 -9.62 -0.27 18.62
C GLY A 326 -8.36 -0.31 19.49
N HIS A 327 -7.77 0.86 19.78
CA HIS A 327 -6.56 0.95 20.61
C HIS A 327 -6.80 0.72 22.10
N GLN A 328 -7.88 1.26 22.69
CA GLN A 328 -8.18 1.06 24.12
C GLN A 328 -8.40 -0.42 24.50
N LYS A 329 -8.84 -1.27 23.55
CA LYS A 329 -9.07 -2.70 23.81
C LYS A 329 -7.85 -3.59 23.62
N ARG A 330 -6.86 -3.19 22.81
CA ARG A 330 -5.71 -4.04 22.45
C ARG A 330 -4.40 -3.65 23.15
N HIS A 331 -4.19 -2.36 23.43
CA HIS A 331 -2.96 -1.88 24.08
C HIS A 331 -3.27 -0.68 24.99
N PRO A 332 -3.52 -0.88 26.30
CA PRO A 332 -3.97 0.18 27.22
C PRO A 332 -2.96 1.31 27.51
N GLY A 333 -1.77 1.30 26.89
CA GLY A 333 -0.71 2.31 27.05
C GLY A 333 -0.39 3.16 25.82
N ALA A 334 -1.07 2.97 24.68
CA ALA A 334 -0.73 3.66 23.42
C ALA A 334 -1.68 4.82 23.10
N LEU A 335 -1.50 5.96 23.76
CA LEU A 335 -2.02 7.26 23.32
C LEU A 335 -1.07 7.82 22.25
N SER A 336 -1.24 7.47 20.97
CA SER A 336 -0.51 8.18 19.89
C SER A 336 -1.21 8.21 18.52
N MET A 337 -2.45 7.71 18.36
CA MET A 337 -3.16 7.82 17.08
C MET A 337 -3.68 9.24 16.78
N LEU A 338 -3.77 10.10 17.80
CA LEU A 338 -3.94 11.54 17.58
C LEU A 338 -2.71 12.10 16.88
N ASP A 339 -1.50 11.70 17.27
CA ASP A 339 -0.24 12.17 16.65
C ASP A 339 -0.05 11.66 15.21
N VAL A 340 -0.45 10.43 14.89
CA VAL A 340 -0.50 9.94 13.50
C VAL A 340 -1.42 10.82 12.65
N ASN A 341 -2.60 11.16 13.16
CA ASN A 341 -3.57 12.00 12.46
C ASN A 341 -3.26 13.49 12.51
N THR A 342 -2.49 14.01 13.47
CA THR A 342 -2.08 15.42 13.49
C THR A 342 -0.77 15.64 12.74
N ASP A 343 0.19 14.74 12.81
CA ASP A 343 1.48 14.88 12.11
C ASP A 343 1.36 14.56 10.62
N LEU A 344 0.55 13.56 10.23
CA LEU A 344 0.28 13.27 8.81
C LEU A 344 -0.76 14.22 8.19
N TYR A 345 -1.51 14.99 8.99
CA TYR A 345 -2.62 15.81 8.51
C TYR A 345 -2.61 17.25 9.02
N ARG A 346 -1.46 17.77 9.49
CA ARG A 346 -1.29 19.22 9.63
C ARG A 346 -1.56 19.85 8.26
N PRO A 347 -2.60 20.68 8.11
CA PRO A 347 -2.66 21.58 6.97
C PRO A 347 -1.38 22.40 7.04
N GLY A 348 -0.58 22.37 5.97
CA GLY A 348 0.62 23.18 5.90
C GLY A 348 0.29 24.62 6.28
N ASN A 349 1.14 25.19 7.13
CA ASN A 349 1.29 26.63 7.35
C ASN A 349 1.02 27.39 6.04
N THR A 350 -0.17 27.95 5.91
CA THR A 350 -0.30 29.24 5.24
C THR A 350 0.31 30.24 6.22
N SER A 351 1.62 30.46 6.11
CA SER A 351 2.21 31.64 6.69
C SER A 351 1.40 32.83 6.16
N ASN A 352 0.74 33.54 7.08
CA ASN A 352 0.38 34.93 6.88
C ASN A 352 1.67 35.66 6.48
N ALA A 353 1.89 35.82 5.18
CA ALA A 353 2.73 36.89 4.69
C ALA A 353 1.91 38.16 4.89
N GLY A 354 2.38 39.00 5.79
CA GLY A 354 1.73 40.26 6.15
C GLY A 354 1.45 41.10 4.90
N SER A 355 0.26 41.67 4.87
CA SER A 355 -0.02 42.84 4.06
C SER A 355 0.82 44.01 4.62
N GLU A 356 2.08 44.09 4.22
CA GLU A 356 2.82 45.34 4.28
C GLU A 356 2.26 46.26 3.20
N THR A 357 1.47 47.23 3.66
CA THR A 357 1.09 48.41 2.91
C THR A 357 2.34 49.20 2.57
N ILE A 358 2.70 49.26 1.29
CA ILE A 358 3.69 50.21 0.76
C ILE A 358 2.99 51.58 0.66
N PRO A 359 3.48 52.65 1.32
CA PRO A 359 2.94 54.00 1.12
C PRO A 359 3.45 54.58 -0.21
N PRO A 360 2.68 55.48 -0.86
CA PRO A 360 3.07 56.04 -2.15
C PRO A 360 4.16 57.08 -1.95
N SER A 361 5.29 56.91 -2.64
CA SER A 361 6.30 57.95 -2.78
C SER A 361 5.96 58.85 -3.96
N HIS A 362 5.91 60.15 -3.65
CA HIS A 362 5.93 61.28 -4.58
C HIS A 362 7.16 61.31 -5.48
#